data_AF-O76821-F1
#
_entry.id   AF-O76821-F1
#
_cell.length_a   1.000
_cell.length_b   1.000
_cell.length_c   1.000
_cell.angle_alpha   90.00
_cell.angle_beta   90.00
_cell.angle_gamma   90.00
#
_symmetry.space_group_name_H-M   'P 1'
#
loop_
_entity.id
_entity.type
_entity.pdbx_description
1 polymer ?
#
loop_
_entity_poly.entity_id
_entity_poly.type
_entity_poly.pdbx_seq_one_letter_code
_entity_poly.pdbx_strand_id
1 'polypeptide(L)' 'QINGSYKLEKSDNFDAFLKELGLNFVTRNLAKSATPTVEVSVNGDSYTIKTASTLKNTEISFKL' A
#
# COMPACT_ATOMS: atom_id res chain seq x y z
N GLN A 1 0.81 15.71 10.86
CA GLN A 1 -0.21 15.60 9.80
C GLN A 1 0.38 14.71 8.70
N ILE A 2 -0.31 13.64 8.30
CA ILE A 2 0.19 12.63 7.33
C ILE A 2 -0.25 12.88 5.88
N ASN A 3 -0.83 14.05 5.61
CA ASN A 3 -1.30 14.44 4.27
C ASN A 3 -0.12 14.49 3.31
N GLY A 4 -0.23 13.85 2.16
CA GLY A 4 0.82 13.90 1.14
C GLY A 4 0.79 12.78 0.12
N SER A 5 1.73 12.84 -0.81
CA SER A 5 2.00 11.79 -1.79
C SER A 5 3.37 11.17 -1.50
N TYR A 6 3.40 9.84 -1.42
CA TYR A 6 4.55 9.05 -1.01
C TYR A 6 4.85 8.02 -2.10
N LYS A 7 6.14 7.75 -2.32
CA LYS A 7 6.60 6.67 -3.20
C LYS A 7 7.42 5.69 -2.38
N LEU A 8 7.19 4.40 -2.57
CA LEU A 8 7.98 3.37 -1.91
C LEU A 8 9.46 3.50 -2.28
N GLU A 9 10.32 3.67 -1.28
CA GLU A 9 11.77 3.72 -1.44
C GLU A 9 12.43 2.39 -1.05
N LYS A 10 12.05 1.85 0.11
CA LYS A 10 12.60 0.60 0.64
C LYS A 10 11.50 -0.26 1.26
N SER A 11 11.63 -1.58 1.10
CA SER A 11 10.73 -2.56 1.70
C SER A 11 11.53 -3.72 2.28
N ASP A 12 11.47 -3.89 3.60
CA ASP A 12 12.16 -4.94 4.32
C ASP A 12 11.14 -6.00 4.78
N ASN A 13 11.47 -7.29 4.61
CA ASN A 13 10.67 -8.44 5.08
C ASN A 13 9.25 -8.60 4.48
N PHE A 14 8.89 -7.88 3.41
CA PHE A 14 7.54 -7.91 2.84
C PHE A 14 7.13 -9.28 2.26
N ASP A 15 8.04 -10.02 1.63
CA ASP A 15 7.73 -11.37 1.12
C ASP A 15 7.37 -12.35 2.24
N ALA A 16 8.04 -12.25 3.40
CA ALA A 16 7.71 -13.08 4.57
C ALA A 16 6.34 -12.72 5.13
N PHE A 17 6.01 -11.42 5.22
CA PHE A 17 4.69 -10.96 5.62
C PHE A 17 3.59 -11.50 4.70
N LEU A 18 3.77 -11.41 3.38
CA LEU A 18 2.79 -11.93 2.42
C LEU A 18 2.69 -13.47 2.47
N LYS A 19 3.78 -14.16 2.78
CA LYS A 19 3.78 -15.62 2.97
C LYS A 19 2.92 -16.01 4.18
N GLU A 20 3.05 -15.28 5.29
CA GLU A 20 2.26 -15.50 6.50
C GLU A 20 0.77 -15.21 6.29
N LEU A 21 0.44 -14.24 5.43
CA LEU A 21 -0.94 -14.00 4.99
C LEU A 21 -1.49 -15.07 4.03
N GLY A 22 -0.71 -16.11 3.72
CA GLY A 22 -1.15 -17.24 2.88
C GLY A 22 -1.14 -16.97 1.37
N LEU A 23 -0.50 -15.88 0.90
CA LEU A 23 -0.42 -15.60 -0.54
C LEU A 23 0.50 -16.62 -1.22
N ASN A 24 0.12 -17.09 -2.41
CA ASN A 24 0.94 -18.02 -3.19
C ASN A 24 2.22 -17.35 -3.75
N PHE A 25 3.19 -18.15 -4.16
CA PHE A 25 4.49 -17.66 -4.64
C PHE A 25 4.39 -16.63 -5.76
N VAL A 26 3.50 -16.85 -6.74
CA VAL A 26 3.34 -15.97 -7.91
C VAL A 26 2.82 -14.60 -7.47
N THR A 27 1.77 -14.56 -6.65
CA THR A 27 1.20 -13.29 -6.16
C THR A 27 2.20 -12.52 -5.31
N ARG A 28 2.97 -13.20 -4.45
CA ARG A 28 4.01 -12.53 -3.64
C ARG A 28 5.13 -11.95 -4.50
N ASN A 29 5.56 -12.67 -5.53
CA ASN A 29 6.65 -12.23 -6.41
C ASN A 29 6.26 -10.97 -7.19
N LEU A 30 5.01 -10.89 -7.65
CA LEU A 30 4.46 -9.68 -8.28
C LEU A 30 4.35 -8.52 -7.28
N ALA A 31 3.82 -8.78 -6.07
CA ALA A 31 3.61 -7.75 -5.06
C ALA A 31 4.93 -7.13 -4.57
N LYS A 32 5.96 -7.95 -4.28
CA LYS A 32 7.25 -7.44 -3.79
C LYS A 32 8.07 -6.68 -4.83
N SER A 33 7.76 -6.89 -6.11
CA SER A 33 8.42 -6.18 -7.23
C SER A 33 7.74 -4.86 -7.55
N ALA A 34 6.56 -4.59 -6.99
CA ALA A 34 5.82 -3.35 -7.22
C ALA A 34 6.45 -2.19 -6.44
N THR A 35 6.43 -0.99 -7.03
CA THR A 35 6.87 0.26 -6.38
C THR A 35 5.67 1.21 -6.26
N PRO A 36 4.72 0.94 -5.34
CA PRO A 36 3.50 1.72 -5.26
C PRO A 36 3.73 3.17 -4.87
N THR A 37 2.80 4.01 -5.25
CA THR A 37 2.61 5.33 -4.67
C THR A 37 1.43 5.30 -3.71
N VAL A 38 1.52 6.07 -2.62
CA VAL A 38 0.46 6.23 -1.63
C VAL A 38 0.10 7.70 -1.56
N GLU A 39 -1.17 8.03 -1.79
CA GLU A 39 -1.72 9.36 -1.58
C GLU A 39 -2.61 9.32 -0.34
N VAL A 40 -2.32 10.18 0.63
CA VAL A 40 -3.08 10.32 1.88
C VAL A 40 -3.73 11.68 1.91
N SER A 41 -5.05 11.68 2.07
CA SER A 41 -5.90 12.86 2.19
C SER A 41 -6.65 12.83 3.52
N VAL A 42 -6.52 13.90 4.30
CA VAL A 42 -7.13 14.08 5.63
C VAL A 42 -7.98 15.35 5.61
N ASN A 43 -9.29 15.18 5.83
CA ASN A 43 -10.28 16.24 5.88
C ASN A 43 -11.05 16.16 7.21
N GLY A 44 -10.59 16.89 8.22
CA GLY A 44 -11.14 16.79 9.58
C GLY A 44 -10.87 15.41 10.19
N ASP A 45 -11.93 14.67 10.52
CA ASP A 45 -11.89 13.30 11.03
C ASP A 45 -11.79 12.24 9.94
N SER A 46 -11.95 12.63 8.67
CA SER A 46 -12.08 11.71 7.54
C SER A 46 -10.74 11.54 6.83
N TYR A 47 -10.33 10.28 6.68
CA TYR A 47 -9.07 9.87 6.07
C TYR A 47 -9.36 9.07 4.80
N THR A 48 -8.61 9.35 3.74
CA THR A 48 -8.60 8.56 2.51
C THR A 48 -7.16 8.19 2.20
N ILE A 49 -6.91 6.90 1.97
CA ILE A 49 -5.61 6.36 1.59
C ILE A 49 -5.78 5.65 0.24
N LYS A 50 -5.13 6.19 -0.79
CA LYS A 50 -5.07 5.60 -2.14
C LYS A 50 -3.69 5.00 -2.33
N THR A 51 -3.65 3.70 -2.62
CA THR A 51 -2.41 3.01 -2.99
C THR A 51 -2.50 2.65 -4.47
N ALA A 52 -1.59 3.17 -5.28
CA ALA A 52 -1.55 2.90 -6.71
C ALA A 52 -0.29 2.12 -7.09
N SER A 53 -0.44 1.12 -7.96
CA SER A 53 0.67 0.35 -8.52
C SER A 53 0.33 -0.07 -9.94
N THR A 54 1.32 -0.51 -10.73
CA THR A 54 1.08 -1.02 -12.09
C THR A 54 0.13 -2.21 -12.12
N LEU A 55 0.06 -2.98 -11.02
CA LEU A 55 -0.72 -4.21 -10.95
C LEU A 55 -2.13 -4.00 -10.39
N LYS A 56 -2.26 -3.15 -9.36
CA LYS A 56 -3.53 -2.93 -8.66
C LYS A 56 -3.54 -1.58 -7.96
N ASN A 57 -4.70 -0.93 -8.01
CA ASN A 57 -4.99 0.26 -7.22
C ASN A 57 -6.01 -0.10 -6.15
N THR A 58 -5.85 0.43 -4.95
CA THR A 58 -6.78 0.29 -3.83
C THR A 58 -7.03 1.63 -3.18
N GLU A 59 -8.23 1.82 -2.66
CA GLU A 59 -8.64 3.02 -1.93
C GLU A 59 -9.39 2.61 -0.67
N ILE A 60 -9.05 3.21 0.46
CA ILE A 60 -9.71 3.00 1.74
C ILE A 60 -10.03 4.37 2.33
N SER A 61 -11.28 4.54 2.76
CA SER A 61 -11.73 5.74 3.46
C SER A 61 -12.33 5.37 4.82
N PHE A 62 -11.95 6.08 5.87
CA PHE A 62 -12.38 5.84 7.24
C PHE A 62 -12.42 7.14 8.05
N LYS A 63 -13.11 7.10 9.19
CA LYS A 63 -13.09 8.18 10.18
C LYS A 63 -12.29 7.76 11.41
N LEU A 64 -11.51 8.67 11.98
CA LEU A 64 -10.85 8.50 13.29
C LEU A 64 -11.71 8.99 14.44
#